data_AF-A0A7W1CD15-F1
#
_entry.id   AF-A0A7W1CD15-F1
#
_cell.length_a   1.000
_cell.length_b   1.000
_cell.length_c   1.000
_cell.angle_alpha   90.00
_cell.angle_beta   90.00
_cell.angle_gamma   90.00
#
_symmetry.space_group_name_H-M   'P 1'
#
loop_
_entity.id
_entity.type
_entity.pdbx_description
1 polymer ?
#
loop_
_entity_poly.entity_id
_entity_poly.type
_entity_poly.pdbx_seq_one_letter_code
_entity_poly.pdbx_strand_id
1 'polypeptide(L)' 'MKKKEVMEQLREMDTDELREQGDSLKESLFRLKFKKSLGVGDSINDLRRERKTLARVNTLISQREPKVKGKRSKVKSN' A
#
# COMPACT_ATOMS: atom_id res chain seq x y z
N MET A 1 -16.85 3.27 -4.28
CA MET A 1 -15.85 3.92 -5.16
C MET A 1 -15.38 2.94 -6.22
N LYS A 2 -15.35 3.38 -7.48
CA LYS A 2 -14.85 2.56 -8.58
C LYS A 2 -13.32 2.48 -8.46
N LYS A 3 -12.73 1.33 -8.81
CA LYS A 3 -11.26 1.13 -8.74
C LYS A 3 -10.47 2.16 -9.56
N LYS A 4 -11.10 2.73 -10.61
CA LYS A 4 -10.49 3.70 -11.52
C LYS A 4 -10.31 5.08 -10.85
N GLU A 5 -11.35 5.57 -10.17
CA GLU A 5 -11.33 6.84 -9.44
C GLU A 5 -10.21 6.88 -8.40
N VAL A 6 -10.06 5.78 -7.63
CA VAL A 6 -8.98 5.66 -6.63
C VAL A 6 -7.59 5.75 -7.28
N MET A 7 -7.43 5.25 -8.51
CA MET A 7 -6.14 5.31 -9.21
C MET A 7 -5.82 6.69 -9.77
N GLU A 8 -6.83 7.42 -10.21
CA GLU A 8 -6.68 8.81 -10.66
C GLU A 8 -6.28 9.68 -9.46
N GLN A 9 -7.00 9.57 -8.34
CA GLN A 9 -6.68 10.26 -7.09
C GLN A 9 -5.24 10.01 -6.61
N LEU A 10 -4.80 8.75 -6.60
CA LEU A 10 -3.42 8.42 -6.20
C LEU A 10 -2.35 9.01 -7.13
N ARG A 11 -2.68 9.28 -8.40
CA ARG A 11 -1.73 9.89 -9.34
C ARG A 11 -1.63 11.40 -9.16
N GLU A 12 -2.71 12.03 -8.69
CA GLU A 12 -2.80 13.47 -8.43
C GLU A 12 -2.11 13.87 -7.12
N MET A 13 -2.08 12.98 -6.11
CA MET A 13 -1.39 13.22 -4.84
C MET A 13 0.10 13.46 -5.00
N ASP A 14 0.74 14.23 -4.12
CA ASP A 14 2.19 14.42 -4.07
C ASP A 14 2.93 13.26 -3.37
N THR A 15 4.26 13.27 -3.44
CA THR A 15 5.08 12.15 -2.91
C THR A 15 4.94 11.98 -1.40
N ASP A 16 4.80 13.08 -0.66
CA ASP A 16 4.61 13.05 0.79
C ASP A 16 3.18 12.62 1.15
N GLU A 17 2.17 13.10 0.44
CA GLU A 17 0.79 12.64 0.58
C GLU A 17 0.65 11.14 0.29
N LEU A 18 1.36 10.63 -0.72
CA LEU A 18 1.43 9.19 -1.00
C LEU A 18 2.05 8.41 0.17
N ARG A 19 3.05 8.96 0.86
CA ARG A 19 3.65 8.32 2.03
C ARG A 19 2.67 8.28 3.21
N GLU A 20 2.01 9.40 3.51
CA GLU A 20 0.98 9.48 4.53
C GLU A 20 -0.18 8.52 4.24
N GLN A 21 -0.65 8.47 3.00
CA GLN A 21 -1.68 7.54 2.56
C GLN A 21 -1.21 6.08 2.70
N GLY A 22 0.08 5.82 2.42
CA GLY A 22 0.70 4.53 2.64
C GLY A 22 0.67 4.10 4.11
N ASP A 23 0.94 5.02 5.03
CA ASP A 23 0.94 4.74 6.47
C ASP A 23 -0.48 4.54 7.03
N SER A 24 -1.43 5.35 6.59
CA SER A 24 -2.86 5.17 6.87
C SER A 24 -3.38 3.81 6.40
N LEU A 25 -2.96 3.37 5.21
CA LEU A 25 -3.30 2.03 4.69
C LEU A 25 -2.65 0.90 5.49
N LYS A 26 -1.44 1.08 6.04
CA LYS A 26 -0.81 0.08 6.92
C LYS A 26 -1.59 -0.06 8.23
N GLU A 27 -2.04 1.04 8.81
CA GLU A 27 -2.84 1.02 10.03
C GLU A 27 -4.21 0.36 9.79
N SER A 28 -4.87 0.69 8.67
CA SER A 28 -6.14 0.08 8.27
C SER A 28 -5.99 -1.44 8.08
N LEU A 29 -4.90 -1.87 7.43
CA LEU A 29 -4.56 -3.28 7.28
C LEU A 29 -4.31 -3.97 8.63
N PHE A 30 -3.67 -3.31 9.59
CA PHE A 30 -3.48 -3.85 10.94
C PHE A 30 -4.83 -4.10 11.63
N ARG A 31 -5.73 -3.10 11.59
CA ARG A 31 -7.08 -3.21 12.14
C ARG A 31 -7.90 -4.31 11.44
N LEU A 32 -7.81 -4.43 10.12
CA LEU A 32 -8.49 -5.49 9.37
C LEU A 32 -7.95 -6.88 9.68
N LYS A 33 -6.63 -7.03 9.85
CA LYS A 33 -6.03 -8.30 10.31
C LYS A 33 -6.55 -8.69 11.69
N PHE A 34 -6.69 -7.72 12.59
CA PHE A 34 -7.25 -7.95 13.92
C PHE A 34 -8.72 -8.37 13.86
N LYS A 35 -9.55 -7.67 13.08
CA LYS A 35 -10.95 -8.07 12.82
C LYS A 35 -11.06 -9.48 12.23
N LYS A 36 -10.14 -9.81 11.31
CA LYS A 36 -10.06 -11.15 10.71
C LYS A 36 -9.69 -12.22 11.74
N SER A 37 -8.75 -11.95 12.65
CA SER A 37 -8.41 -12.90 13.72
C SER A 37 -9.55 -13.12 14.72
N LEU A 38 -10.41 -12.13 14.91
CA LEU A 38 -11.63 -12.25 15.71
C LEU A 38 -12.77 -13.00 15.01
N GLY A 39 -12.59 -13.42 13.74
CA GLY A 39 -13.59 -14.18 13.00
C GLY A 39 -14.68 -13.34 12.31
N VAL A 40 -14.47 -12.03 12.17
CA VAL A 40 -15.44 -11.16 11.46
C VAL A 40 -15.30 -11.35 9.94
N GLY A 41 -16.27 -12.05 9.34
CA GLY A 41 -16.23 -12.57 7.96
C GLY A 41 -16.10 -11.52 6.85
N ASP A 42 -16.58 -10.30 7.07
CA ASP A 42 -16.60 -9.26 6.03
C ASP A 42 -15.22 -8.63 5.76
N SER A 43 -14.25 -8.84 6.64
CA SER A 43 -12.94 -8.20 6.60
C SER A 43 -12.01 -8.68 5.47
N ILE A 44 -12.29 -9.83 4.83
CA ILE A 44 -11.39 -10.43 3.83
C ILE A 44 -11.35 -9.61 2.53
N ASN A 45 -12.51 -9.12 2.08
CA ASN A 45 -12.61 -8.34 0.85
C ASN A 45 -11.90 -6.99 0.99
N ASP A 46 -12.11 -6.32 2.13
CA ASP A 46 -11.45 -5.06 2.46
C ASP A 46 -9.94 -5.24 2.60
N LEU A 47 -9.50 -6.31 3.26
CA LEU A 47 -8.08 -6.63 3.41
C LEU A 47 -7.39 -6.79 2.05
N ARG A 48 -8.06 -7.47 1.11
CA ARG A 48 -7.55 -7.64 -0.25
C ARG A 48 -7.52 -6.31 -1.02
N ARG A 49 -8.53 -5.45 -0.83
CA ARG A 49 -8.62 -4.14 -1.47
C ARG A 49 -7.51 -3.22 -0.97
N GLU A 50 -7.37 -3.05 0.34
CA GLU A 50 -6.36 -2.19 0.95
C GLU A 50 -4.94 -2.64 0.64
N ARG A 51 -4.67 -3.96 0.66
CA ARG A 51 -3.36 -4.49 0.28
C ARG A 51 -2.98 -4.13 -1.15
N LYS A 52 -3.95 -4.18 -2.08
CA LYS A 52 -3.72 -3.77 -3.47
C LYS A 52 -3.52 -2.26 -3.57
N THR A 53 -4.27 -1.46 -2.83
CA THR A 53 -4.07 0.00 -2.80
C THR A 53 -2.67 0.35 -2.30
N LEU A 54 -2.23 -0.25 -1.19
CA LEU A 54 -0.88 -0.03 -0.63
C LEU A 54 0.23 -0.40 -1.64
N ALA A 55 0.08 -1.54 -2.33
CA ALA A 55 1.05 -1.95 -3.35
C ALA A 55 1.15 -0.93 -4.50
N ARG A 56 0.05 -0.28 -4.86
CA ARG A 56 0.03 0.74 -5.91
C ARG A 56 0.62 2.06 -5.46
N VAL A 57 0.33 2.48 -4.23
CA VAL A 57 0.98 3.63 -3.58
C VAL A 57 2.49 3.47 -3.60
N ASN A 58 3.00 2.32 -3.11
CA ASN A 58 4.43 2.03 -3.11
C ASN A 58 5.04 2.02 -4.52
N THR A 59 4.29 1.52 -5.51
CA THR A 59 4.71 1.57 -6.92
C THR A 59 4.84 3.01 -7.42
N LEU A 60 3.87 3.88 -7.12
CA LEU A 60 3.90 5.29 -7.53
C LEU A 60 5.05 6.05 -6.85
N ILE A 61 5.26 5.83 -5.55
CA ILE A 61 6.42 6.39 -4.83
C ILE A 61 7.71 5.95 -5.51
N SER A 62 7.87 4.64 -5.78
CA SER A 62 9.08 4.11 -6.44
C SER A 62 9.26 4.60 -7.88
N GLN A 63 8.19 5.00 -8.57
CA GLN A 63 8.27 5.59 -9.92
C GLN A 63 8.71 7.05 -9.88
N ARG A 64 8.36 7.78 -8.81
CA ARG A 64 8.71 9.19 -8.60
C ARG A 64 10.09 9.36 -8.00
N GLU A 65 10.51 8.44 -7.16
CA GLU A 65 11.89 8.40 -6.69
C GLU A 65 12.83 8.11 -7.87
N PRO A 66 13.91 8.89 -8.05
CA PRO A 66 14.86 8.62 -9.11
C PRO A 66 15.37 7.19 -8.96
N LYS A 67 15.41 6.42 -10.05
CA LYS A 67 15.94 5.04 -10.06
C LYS A 67 17.36 5.03 -9.50
N VAL A 68 17.51 4.88 -8.18
CA VAL A 68 18.78 4.52 -7.56
C VAL A 68 19.01 3.07 -7.99
N LYS A 69 19.60 2.92 -9.17
CA LYS A 69 20.17 1.67 -9.65
C LYS A 69 21.11 1.17 -8.55
N GLY A 70 20.71 0.11 -7.84
CA GLY A 70 21.64 -0.67 -7.02
C GLY A 70 21.49 -0.53 -5.50
N LYS A 71 20.31 -0.87 -4.94
CA LYS A 71 20.23 -1.44 -3.59
C LYS A 71 19.26 -2.62 -3.52
N ARG A 72 19.37 -3.58 -4.47
CA ARG A 72 19.15 -4.98 -4.10
C ARG A 72 20.39 -5.40 -3.32
N SER A 73 20.44 -5.03 -2.04
CA SER A 73 21.47 -5.53 -1.14
C SER A 73 21.41 -7.05 -1.21
N LYS A 74 22.53 -7.64 -1.65
CA LYS A 74 22.89 -9.01 -1.30
C LYS A 74 22.75 -9.14 0.21
N VAL A 75 21.61 -9.62 0.70
CA VAL A 75 21.58 -10.28 2.00
C VAL A 75 22.31 -11.59 1.74
N LYS A 76 23.63 -11.55 1.95
CA LYS A 76 24.50 -12.71 1.92
C LYS A 76 23.85 -13.78 2.80
N SER A 77 23.56 -14.92 2.18
CA SER A 77 23.49 -16.19 2.87
C SER A 77 24.74 -16.35 3.74
N ASN A 78 24.54 -16.54 5.03
CA ASN A 78 25.54 -17.10 5.93
C ASN A 78 24.83 -18.13 6.80
#